data_AF-A0A2U9IF48-F1
#
_entry.id   AF-A0A2U9IF48-F1
#
_cell.length_a   1.000
_cell.length_b   1.000
_cell.length_c   1.000
_cell.angle_alpha   90.00
_cell.angle_beta   90.00
_cell.angle_gamma   90.00
#
_symmetry.space_group_name_H-M   'P 1'
#
loop_
_entity.id
_entity.type
_entity.pdbx_description
1 polymer ?
#
loop_
_entity_poly.entity_id
_entity_poly.type
_entity_poly.pdbx_seq_one_letter_code
_entity_poly.pdbx_strand_id
1 'polypeptide(L)'
;MNEKKLVLSRYYIYVIIGSILIFMISLSVAPFAPLDEPKVYAYDGEYYNLGIPVGFSFSAFISLIIFILSAIILWGNKNVLYNIIIDSSALSFIILNYINYYFIWDVWRPYIMFLPFFVLIKYNGATAMQLDLGQIVLIIFLYRFYRFYKKSKSSRPLSGPDLQ
;
A
#
# COMPACT_ATOMS: atom_id res chain seq x y z
N MET A 1 -3.67 -29.93 10.68
CA MET A 1 -3.81 -29.73 9.22
C MET A 1 -2.40 -29.56 8.66
N ASN A 2 -1.91 -30.55 7.91
CA ASN A 2 -0.50 -30.65 7.49
C ASN A 2 -0.02 -29.41 6.72
N GLU A 3 1.08 -28.82 7.19
CA GLU A 3 1.81 -27.72 6.52
C GLU A 3 2.41 -28.24 5.19
N LYS A 4 1.58 -28.35 4.14
CA LYS A 4 2.11 -28.40 2.78
C LYS A 4 2.85 -27.09 2.54
N LYS A 5 4.18 -27.17 2.49
CA LYS A 5 5.14 -26.12 2.13
C LYS A 5 4.51 -25.22 1.06
N LEU A 6 3.99 -24.07 1.48
CA LEU A 6 3.19 -23.24 0.59
C LEU A 6 4.13 -22.62 -0.44
N VAL A 7 3.87 -22.89 -1.71
CA VAL A 7 4.69 -22.37 -2.81
C VAL A 7 4.56 -20.85 -2.81
N LEU A 8 5.70 -20.16 -2.88
CA LEU A 8 5.78 -18.69 -2.80
C LEU A 8 4.87 -17.99 -3.84
N SER A 9 4.75 -18.56 -5.04
CA SER A 9 3.84 -18.05 -6.07
C SER A 9 2.38 -18.09 -5.62
N ARG A 10 1.94 -19.21 -5.03
CA ARG A 10 0.58 -19.37 -4.52
C ARG A 10 0.30 -18.42 -3.36
N TYR A 11 1.29 -18.17 -2.50
CA TYR A 11 1.19 -17.15 -1.44
C TYR A 11 0.86 -15.78 -2.04
N TYR A 12 1.65 -15.32 -3.01
CA TYR A 12 1.48 -13.99 -3.57
C TYR A 12 0.25 -13.84 -4.46
N ILE A 13 -0.26 -14.93 -5.06
CA ILE A 13 -1.58 -14.92 -5.69
C ILE A 13 -2.66 -14.57 -4.65
N TYR A 14 -2.63 -15.20 -3.47
CA TYR A 14 -3.57 -14.86 -2.40
C TYR A 14 -3.38 -13.44 -1.87
N VAL A 15 -2.14 -12.95 -1.78
CA VAL A 15 -1.85 -11.56 -1.40
C VAL A 15 -2.45 -10.57 -2.40
N ILE A 16 -2.33 -10.85 -3.71
CA ILE A 16 -2.92 -9.99 -4.76
C ILE A 16 -4.44 -9.99 -4.66
N ILE A 17 -5.06 -11.16 -4.54
CA ILE A 17 -6.53 -11.27 -4.39
C ILE A 17 -7.00 -10.53 -3.13
N GLY A 18 -6.34 -10.75 -1.99
CA GLY A 18 -6.62 -10.07 -0.74
C GLY A 18 -6.45 -8.56 -0.84
N SER A 19 -5.40 -8.11 -1.54
CA SER A 19 -5.14 -6.70 -1.79
C SER A 19 -6.25 -6.05 -2.62
N ILE A 20 -6.74 -6.71 -3.68
CA ILE A 20 -7.88 -6.23 -4.47
C ILE A 20 -9.14 -6.10 -3.61
N LEU A 21 -9.41 -7.07 -2.74
CA LEU A 21 -10.57 -7.00 -1.83
C LEU A 21 -10.46 -5.82 -0.86
N ILE A 22 -9.30 -5.65 -0.22
CA ILE A 22 -9.06 -4.52 0.70
C ILE A 22 -9.13 -3.18 -0.04
N PHE A 23 -8.61 -3.13 -1.26
CA PHE A 23 -8.68 -1.96 -2.14
C PHE A 23 -10.13 -1.56 -2.41
N MET A 24 -10.97 -2.52 -2.82
CA MET A 24 -12.40 -2.27 -3.09
C MET A 24 -13.16 -1.83 -1.84
N ILE A 25 -12.88 -2.45 -0.68
CA ILE A 25 -13.48 -2.05 0.61
C ILE A 25 -13.02 -0.63 1.00
N SER A 26 -11.75 -0.30 0.76
CA SER A 26 -11.22 1.03 1.07
C SER A 26 -11.82 2.10 0.15
N LEU A 27 -12.07 1.78 -1.11
CA LEU A 27 -12.74 2.69 -2.04
C LEU A 27 -14.23 2.86 -1.73
N SER A 28 -14.93 1.83 -1.26
CA SER A 28 -16.34 1.95 -0.92
C SER A 28 -16.61 2.93 0.22
N VAL A 29 -15.60 3.22 1.05
CA VAL A 29 -15.68 4.23 2.12
C VAL A 29 -15.23 5.63 1.69
N ALA A 30 -14.76 5.83 0.45
CA ALA A 30 -14.38 7.14 -0.08
C ALA A 30 -15.47 8.21 0.06
N PRO A 31 -16.79 7.91 -0.14
CA PRO A 31 -17.85 8.90 0.04
C PRO A 31 -18.02 9.41 1.47
N PHE A 32 -17.45 8.73 2.47
CA PHE A 32 -17.48 9.16 3.88
C PHE A 32 -16.28 10.04 4.25
N ALA A 33 -15.43 10.41 3.28
CA ALA A 33 -14.33 11.32 3.52
C ALA A 33 -14.88 12.67 4.05
N PRO A 34 -14.30 13.20 5.14
CA PRO A 34 -14.74 14.48 5.71
C PRO A 34 -14.39 15.59 4.72
N LEU A 35 -15.40 16.11 4.03
CA LEU A 35 -15.25 17.12 2.99
C LEU A 35 -16.34 18.17 3.15
N ASP A 36 -15.96 19.33 3.69
CA ASP A 36 -16.89 20.44 3.93
C ASP A 36 -17.28 21.14 2.61
N GLU A 37 -16.36 21.24 1.65
CA GLU A 37 -16.58 21.86 0.35
C GLU A 37 -16.05 20.98 -0.81
N PRO A 38 -16.93 20.29 -1.55
CA PRO A 38 -16.50 19.37 -2.62
C PRO A 38 -16.00 20.07 -3.88
N LYS A 39 -16.23 21.37 -4.03
CA LYS A 39 -15.82 22.17 -5.17
C LYS A 39 -15.18 23.45 -4.69
N VAL A 40 -13.95 23.72 -5.11
CA VAL A 40 -13.24 24.97 -4.82
C VAL A 40 -13.01 25.72 -6.11
N TYR A 41 -13.33 27.01 -6.10
CA TYR A 41 -13.05 27.92 -7.21
C TYR A 41 -11.56 28.23 -7.23
N ALA A 42 -10.95 27.95 -8.36
CA ALA A 42 -9.56 28.25 -8.63
C ALA A 42 -9.39 29.72 -9.03
N TYR A 43 -8.18 30.25 -8.84
CA TYR A 43 -7.86 31.65 -9.12
C TYR A 43 -7.90 31.99 -10.62
N ASP A 44 -7.92 30.96 -11.47
CA ASP A 44 -8.05 31.02 -12.94
C ASP A 44 -9.52 30.99 -13.41
N GLY A 45 -10.49 30.90 -12.49
CA GLY A 45 -11.92 30.87 -12.79
C GLY A 45 -12.49 29.47 -13.03
N GLU A 46 -11.67 28.43 -13.00
CA GLU A 46 -12.11 27.03 -13.11
C GLU A 46 -12.57 26.48 -11.75
N TYR A 47 -13.32 25.37 -11.74
CA TYR A 47 -13.69 24.68 -10.51
C TYR A 47 -12.89 23.37 -10.37
N TYR A 48 -12.27 23.15 -9.21
CA TYR A 48 -11.65 21.86 -8.90
C TYR A 48 -12.61 20.99 -8.08
N ASN A 49 -12.85 19.77 -8.57
CA ASN A 49 -13.59 18.77 -7.81
C ASN A 49 -12.65 18.08 -6.81
N LEU A 50 -12.77 18.45 -5.54
CA LEU A 50 -11.96 17.91 -4.46
C LEU A 50 -12.41 16.51 -4.02
N GLY A 51 -13.63 16.10 -4.37
CA GLY A 51 -14.22 14.84 -3.91
C GLY A 51 -13.40 13.62 -4.31
N ILE A 52 -12.82 13.62 -5.51
CA ILE A 52 -12.00 12.51 -6.01
C ILE A 52 -10.68 12.40 -5.23
N PRO A 53 -9.77 13.41 -5.23
CA PRO A 53 -8.49 13.30 -4.54
C PRO A 53 -8.66 13.14 -3.01
N VAL A 54 -9.66 13.78 -2.40
CA VAL A 54 -9.93 13.62 -0.96
C VAL A 54 -10.49 12.23 -0.65
N GLY A 55 -11.41 11.71 -1.48
CA GLY A 55 -11.93 10.36 -1.36
C GLY A 55 -10.82 9.30 -1.45
N PHE A 56 -9.95 9.39 -2.45
CA PHE A 56 -8.80 8.48 -2.60
C PHE A 56 -7.79 8.62 -1.45
N SER A 57 -7.55 9.83 -0.95
CA SER A 57 -6.72 10.07 0.24
C SER A 57 -7.30 9.35 1.47
N PHE A 58 -8.61 9.44 1.68
CA PHE A 58 -9.30 8.77 2.77
C PHE A 58 -9.27 7.25 2.62
N SER A 59 -9.49 6.72 1.41
CA SER A 59 -9.35 5.29 1.12
C SER A 59 -7.94 4.76 1.41
N ALA A 60 -6.91 5.50 0.99
CA ALA A 60 -5.52 5.17 1.30
C ALA A 60 -5.29 5.15 2.83
N PHE A 61 -5.83 6.15 3.55
CA PHE A 61 -5.77 6.19 5.01
C PHE A 61 -6.42 4.96 5.67
N ILE A 62 -7.59 4.53 5.22
CA ILE A 62 -8.26 3.33 5.75
C ILE A 62 -7.42 2.07 5.49
N SER A 63 -6.90 1.90 4.27
CA SER A 63 -5.97 0.79 3.96
C SER A 63 -4.72 0.82 4.85
N LEU A 64 -4.17 2.01 5.15
CA LEU A 64 -3.04 2.17 6.05
C LEU A 64 -3.39 1.74 7.49
N ILE A 65 -4.55 2.14 8.00
CA ILE A 65 -5.00 1.74 9.34
C ILE A 65 -5.15 0.22 9.44
N ILE A 66 -5.74 -0.42 8.43
CA ILE A 66 -5.84 -1.89 8.36
C ILE A 66 -4.43 -2.51 8.37
N PHE A 67 -3.49 -1.94 7.61
CA PHE A 67 -2.10 -2.41 7.62
C PHE A 67 -1.47 -2.27 9.00
N ILE A 68 -1.52 -1.10 9.63
CA ILE A 68 -0.92 -0.84 10.95
C ILE A 68 -1.50 -1.80 12.00
N LEU A 69 -2.82 -1.93 12.07
CA LEU A 69 -3.47 -2.82 13.03
C LEU A 69 -3.11 -4.28 12.78
N SER A 70 -3.15 -4.73 11.52
CA SER A 70 -2.76 -6.09 11.16
C SER A 70 -1.30 -6.39 11.48
N ALA A 71 -0.40 -5.43 11.21
CA ALA A 71 1.00 -5.55 11.56
C ALA A 71 1.17 -5.65 13.07
N ILE A 72 0.64 -4.72 13.86
CA ILE A 72 0.81 -4.73 15.34
C ILE A 72 0.31 -6.04 15.96
N ILE A 73 -0.87 -6.53 15.55
CA ILE A 73 -1.53 -7.68 16.19
C ILE A 73 -0.93 -9.01 15.70
N LEU A 74 -0.59 -9.10 14.41
CA LEU A 74 -0.31 -10.39 13.76
C LEU A 74 1.16 -10.57 13.38
N TRP A 75 2.02 -9.59 13.62
CA TRP A 75 3.44 -9.68 13.26
C TRP A 75 4.14 -10.86 13.94
N GLY A 76 5.03 -11.51 13.19
CA GLY A 76 5.83 -12.63 13.70
C GLY A 76 5.07 -13.95 13.84
N ASN A 77 3.76 -13.97 13.60
CA ASN A 77 2.98 -15.21 13.65
C ASN A 77 3.37 -16.16 12.50
N LYS A 78 3.42 -17.47 12.80
CA LYS A 78 3.72 -18.53 11.82
C LYS A 78 2.54 -18.84 10.90
N ASN A 79 1.31 -18.43 11.26
CA ASN A 79 0.13 -18.67 10.46
C ASN A 79 0.21 -17.94 9.10
N VAL A 80 0.07 -18.70 8.01
CA VAL A 80 0.13 -18.16 6.64
C VAL A 80 -0.97 -17.14 6.38
N LEU A 81 -2.19 -17.38 6.88
CA LEU A 81 -3.34 -16.51 6.65
C LEU A 81 -3.09 -15.09 7.20
N TYR A 82 -2.50 -15.01 8.39
CA TYR A 82 -2.19 -13.72 9.02
C TYR A 82 -1.12 -12.95 8.25
N ASN A 83 -0.13 -13.65 7.71
CA ASN A 83 0.87 -13.02 6.86
C ASN A 83 0.27 -12.53 5.54
N ILE A 84 -0.68 -13.27 4.96
CA ILE A 84 -1.44 -12.83 3.78
C ILE A 84 -2.21 -11.54 4.10
N ILE A 85 -2.88 -11.44 5.25
CA ILE A 85 -3.63 -10.23 5.64
C ILE A 85 -2.70 -9.01 5.71
N ILE A 86 -1.54 -9.13 6.38
CA ILE A 86 -0.56 -8.03 6.49
C ILE A 86 -0.04 -7.62 5.10
N ASP A 87 0.36 -8.58 4.28
CA ASP A 87 0.96 -8.29 2.97
C ASP A 87 -0.09 -7.75 1.99
N SER A 88 -1.36 -8.19 2.10
CA SER A 88 -2.47 -7.70 1.29
C SER A 88 -2.83 -6.27 1.61
N SER A 89 -2.91 -5.93 2.90
CA SER A 89 -3.22 -4.56 3.36
C SER A 89 -2.07 -3.60 3.02
N ALA A 90 -0.82 -4.04 3.17
CA ALA A 90 0.35 -3.29 2.72
C ALA A 90 0.28 -2.97 1.23
N LEU A 91 0.05 -3.99 0.39
CA LEU A 91 -0.01 -3.82 -1.07
C LEU A 91 -1.19 -2.92 -1.50
N SER A 92 -2.36 -3.09 -0.87
CA SER A 92 -3.53 -2.23 -1.11
C SER A 92 -3.21 -0.77 -0.81
N PHE A 93 -2.61 -0.49 0.35
CA PHE A 93 -2.21 0.85 0.74
C PHE A 93 -1.20 1.46 -0.23
N ILE A 94 -0.14 0.72 -0.60
CA ILE A 94 0.89 1.20 -1.54
C ILE A 94 0.23 1.64 -2.86
N ILE A 95 -0.65 0.81 -3.42
CA ILE A 95 -1.33 1.11 -4.67
C ILE A 95 -2.22 2.35 -4.52
N LEU A 96 -3.05 2.41 -3.49
CA LEU A 96 -3.93 3.57 -3.24
C LEU A 96 -3.13 4.86 -3.02
N ASN A 97 -2.02 4.80 -2.31
CA ASN A 97 -1.18 5.97 -2.02
C ASN A 97 -0.59 6.58 -3.29
N TYR A 98 -0.04 5.76 -4.19
CA TYR A 98 0.53 6.27 -5.45
C TYR A 98 -0.52 6.65 -6.47
N ILE A 99 -1.68 5.97 -6.50
CA ILE A 99 -2.85 6.42 -7.28
C ILE A 99 -3.36 7.77 -6.76
N ASN A 100 -3.34 7.99 -5.44
CA ASN A 100 -3.76 9.25 -4.86
C ASN A 100 -2.85 10.41 -5.31
N TYR A 101 -1.53 10.23 -5.32
CA TYR A 101 -0.61 11.24 -5.88
C TYR A 101 -0.89 11.55 -7.35
N TYR A 102 -1.31 10.55 -8.13
CA TYR A 102 -1.74 10.77 -9.52
C TYR A 102 -3.01 11.64 -9.59
N PHE A 103 -4.04 11.40 -8.78
CA PHE A 103 -5.25 12.23 -8.77
C PHE A 103 -5.00 13.65 -8.25
N ILE A 104 -4.14 13.80 -7.23
CA ILE A 104 -3.66 15.10 -6.76
C ILE A 104 -3.00 15.87 -7.91
N TRP A 105 -2.13 15.18 -8.68
CA TRP A 105 -1.50 15.77 -9.86
C TRP A 105 -2.51 16.13 -10.94
N ASP A 106 -3.48 15.27 -11.21
CA ASP A 106 -4.45 15.47 -12.29
C ASP A 106 -5.39 16.65 -12.03
N VAL A 107 -5.84 16.82 -10.78
CA VAL A 107 -6.78 17.88 -10.38
C VAL A 107 -6.10 19.23 -10.24
N TRP A 108 -4.95 19.30 -9.55
CA TRP A 108 -4.32 20.58 -9.21
C TRP A 108 -3.08 20.90 -10.04
N ARG A 109 -2.57 19.97 -10.84
CA ARG A 109 -1.31 20.10 -11.59
C ARG A 109 -0.11 20.64 -10.77
N PRO A 110 0.08 20.28 -9.48
CA PRO A 110 1.24 20.71 -8.71
C PRO A 110 2.52 20.13 -9.28
N TYR A 111 3.63 20.77 -8.96
CA TYR A 111 4.94 20.14 -9.08
C TYR A 111 5.11 19.13 -7.95
N ILE A 112 5.25 17.84 -8.30
CA ILE A 112 5.49 16.75 -7.36
C ILE A 112 6.89 16.17 -7.60
N MET A 113 7.71 16.15 -6.55
CA MET A 113 9.03 15.50 -6.55
C MET A 113 9.07 14.41 -5.49
N PHE A 114 9.38 13.19 -5.91
CA PHE A 114 9.60 12.05 -5.03
C PHE A 114 11.06 12.02 -4.56
N LEU A 115 11.25 12.08 -3.25
CA LEU A 115 12.51 11.86 -2.55
C LEU A 115 12.45 10.50 -1.84
N PRO A 116 13.58 9.94 -1.36
CA PRO A 116 13.60 8.57 -0.81
C PRO A 116 12.63 8.28 0.35
N PHE A 117 12.22 9.29 1.12
CA PHE A 117 11.25 9.15 2.22
C PHE A 117 10.25 10.30 2.29
N PHE A 118 10.27 11.18 1.30
CA PHE A 118 9.47 12.40 1.31
C PHE A 118 8.91 12.67 -0.07
N VAL A 119 7.72 13.28 -0.10
CA VAL A 119 7.14 13.84 -1.32
C VAL A 119 7.06 15.35 -1.13
N LEU A 120 7.68 16.07 -2.04
CA LEU A 120 7.61 17.53 -2.11
C LEU A 120 6.51 17.91 -3.11
N ILE A 121 5.52 18.65 -2.65
CA ILE A 121 4.42 19.18 -3.46
C ILE A 121 4.50 20.70 -3.44
N LYS A 122 4.59 21.31 -4.62
CA LYS A 122 4.56 22.77 -4.79
C LYS A 122 3.37 23.17 -5.65
N TYR A 123 2.61 24.14 -5.17
CA TYR A 123 1.44 24.67 -5.87
C TYR A 123 1.19 26.12 -5.48
N ASN A 124 1.05 27.03 -6.46
CA ASN A 124 0.72 28.45 -6.25
C ASN A 124 1.52 29.14 -5.12
N GLY A 125 2.84 28.95 -5.10
CA GLY A 125 3.73 29.54 -4.08
C GLY A 125 3.73 28.82 -2.72
N ALA A 126 2.76 27.93 -2.47
CA ALA A 126 2.78 27.04 -1.32
C ALA A 126 3.69 25.84 -1.58
N THR A 127 4.41 25.41 -0.54
CA THR A 127 5.26 24.22 -0.56
C THR A 127 4.90 23.35 0.63
N ALA A 128 4.58 22.08 0.35
CA ALA A 128 4.34 21.05 1.36
C ALA A 128 5.37 19.93 1.20
N MET A 129 6.03 19.58 2.30
CA MET A 129 6.86 18.39 2.37
C MET A 129 6.15 17.37 3.26
N GLN A 130 5.89 16.19 2.70
CA GLN A 130 5.17 15.12 3.36
C GLN A 130 6.06 13.90 3.45
N LEU A 131 5.97 13.15 4.55
CA LEU A 131 6.66 11.87 4.67
C LEU A 131 5.94 10.82 3.82
N ASP A 132 6.68 10.10 2.97
CA ASP A 132 6.13 9.09 2.07
C ASP A 132 5.89 7.78 2.82
N LEU A 133 4.72 7.69 3.45
CA LEU A 133 4.30 6.46 4.14
C LEU A 133 4.16 5.30 3.16
N GLY A 134 3.79 5.54 1.89
CA GLY A 134 3.75 4.52 0.85
C GLY A 134 5.10 3.86 0.64
N GLN A 135 6.16 4.67 0.57
CA GLN A 135 7.53 4.18 0.43
C GLN A 135 7.99 3.38 1.67
N ILE A 136 7.64 3.81 2.87
CA ILE A 136 7.94 3.06 4.10
C ILE A 136 7.26 1.69 4.09
N VAL A 137 5.97 1.64 3.76
CA VAL A 137 5.23 0.39 3.70
C VAL A 137 5.73 -0.50 2.57
N LEU A 138 6.13 0.07 1.42
CA LEU A 138 6.78 -0.65 0.32
C LEU A 138 8.09 -1.31 0.78
N ILE A 139 8.95 -0.60 1.49
CA ILE A 139 10.19 -1.16 2.04
C ILE A 139 9.87 -2.34 2.98
N ILE A 140 8.89 -2.20 3.87
CA ILE A 140 8.47 -3.27 4.77
C ILE A 140 7.94 -4.48 3.98
N PHE A 141 7.11 -4.26 2.97
CA PHE A 141 6.56 -5.30 2.10
C PHE A 141 7.67 -6.04 1.35
N LEU A 142 8.62 -5.31 0.75
CA LEU A 142 9.77 -5.88 0.03
C LEU A 142 10.70 -6.65 0.98
N TYR A 143 10.92 -6.16 2.20
CA TYR A 143 11.67 -6.88 3.23
C TYR A 143 11.01 -8.23 3.56
N ARG A 144 9.69 -8.25 3.76
CA ARG A 144 8.93 -9.48 4.03
C ARG A 144 8.99 -10.43 2.84
N PHE A 145 8.81 -9.92 1.62
CA PHE A 145 8.99 -10.68 0.39
C PHE A 145 10.37 -11.34 0.31
N TYR A 146 11.43 -10.57 0.49
CA TYR A 146 12.79 -11.06 0.44
C TYR A 146 13.03 -12.17 1.49
N ARG A 147 12.50 -11.99 2.71
CA ARG A 147 12.60 -13.00 3.78
C ARG A 147 11.90 -14.31 3.39
N PHE A 148 10.69 -14.25 2.85
CA PHE A 148 9.97 -15.45 2.40
C PHE A 148 10.63 -16.11 1.20
N TYR A 149 11.12 -15.31 0.25
CA TYR A 149 11.88 -15.79 -0.89
C TYR A 149 13.14 -16.56 -0.47
N LYS A 150 13.95 -15.98 0.43
CA LYS A 150 15.16 -16.63 0.95
C LYS A 150 14.84 -17.97 1.64
N LYS A 151 13.79 -18.02 2.45
CA LYS A 151 13.33 -19.27 3.10
C LYS A 151 12.90 -20.33 2.09
N SER A 152 12.18 -19.93 1.04
CA SER A 152 11.74 -20.86 -0.01
C SER A 152 12.90 -21.50 -0.77
N LYS A 153 14.00 -20.76 -0.98
CA LYS A 153 15.24 -21.25 -1.62
C LYS A 153 16.12 -22.09 -0.71
N SER A 154 16.24 -21.72 0.57
CA SER A 154 17.09 -22.43 1.55
C SER A 154 16.60 -23.83 1.91
N SER A 155 15.42 -24.22 1.42
CA SER A 155 14.79 -25.51 1.71
C SER A 155 15.13 -26.60 0.67
N ARG A 156 16.20 -26.43 -0.13
CA ARG A 156 16.78 -27.53 -0.91
C ARG A 156 17.75 -28.29 0.02
N PRO A 157 17.54 -29.58 0.30
CA PRO A 157 18.60 -30.37 0.91
C PRO A 157 19.79 -30.31 -0.03
N LEU A 158 20.99 -30.13 0.52
CA LEU A 158 22.22 -30.53 -0.12
C LEU A 158 22.17 -32.06 -0.24
N SER A 159 21.41 -32.57 -1.20
CA SER A 159 21.52 -33.96 -1.62
C SER A 159 22.80 -34.07 -2.44
N GLY A 160 23.93 -34.14 -1.73
CA GLY A 160 25.17 -34.74 -2.22
C GLY A 160 25.10 -36.25 -1.97
N PRO A 161 25.59 -37.09 -2.89
CA PRO A 161 25.63 -38.53 -2.69
C PRO A 161 26.82 -38.90 -1.78
N ASP A 162 26.69 -38.67 -0.48
CA ASP A 162 27.60 -39.22 0.52
C ASP A 162 26.95 -40.46 1.15
N LEU A 163 26.71 -41.45 0.30
CA LEU A 163 26.51 -42.85 0.68
C LEU A 163 27.40 -43.68 -0.23
N GLN A 164 28.68 -43.79 0.13
CA GLN A 164 29.51 -45.01 0.07
C GLN A 164 30.86 -44.74 0.72
#